data_AF-A0A255PAR2-F1
#
_entry.id   AF-A0A255PAR2-F1
#
_cell.length_a   1.000
_cell.length_b   1.000
_cell.length_c   1.000
_cell.angle_alpha   90.00
_cell.angle_beta   90.00
_cell.angle_gamma   90.00
#
_symmetry.space_group_name_H-M   'P 1'
#
loop_
_entity.id
_entity.type
_entity.pdbx_description
1 polymer ?
#
loop_
_entity_poly.entity_id
_entity_poly.type
_entity_poly.pdbx_seq_one_letter_code
_entity_poly.pdbx_strand_id
1 'polypeptide(L)'
;MLSEYDTLHTTISPLKCAAASCRTAPLVSSARRSWRDGRLDDGIGTAEQALHDGCAADSPCRAEAAFVLSLLLAQVRRTDHAQAVLETVDELVRTCGDGQLTATAALARSGVVLAAGDFGKAAKLAAAGLGEAERSGLTAWTPLGHFVLAQSAMRQGHLSTALRYAQKLKEDTVFQREMLHVGQAAWVVIQIAEAEKGRHEAVPLGTELLAADAAVRQLSIAEPAALPWLVRLMMDCGHQRSAAHGVRICQQLAAMNPHFSSVQAAAAHAAGLHDADLGKLRLAAESHVDPWAKASATEDVAVLLDRGADDRSAPDRHLQQALDGYTRTGAWRDASRIESRLRHSTADAGGVIRHQRRREIPELTDTEYAVAHLVAQGYTNDQTAGHLFLSPHTIAFHLRKIFRKLGVASRVQLASAWNDLAVRQTGTREHTTGSVVTGRPRLSS
;
A
#
# COMPACT_ATOMS: atom_id res chain seq x y z
N MET A 1 -24.38 0.96 -28.23
CA MET A 1 -24.96 1.74 -27.10
C MET A 1 -23.91 2.09 -26.02
N LEU A 2 -22.60 2.11 -26.35
CA LEU A 2 -21.50 2.51 -25.45
C LEU A 2 -20.72 3.75 -25.97
N SER A 3 -21.11 4.29 -27.14
CA SER A 3 -20.44 5.43 -27.80
C SER A 3 -20.97 6.79 -27.31
N GLU A 4 -22.25 6.85 -26.88
CA GLU A 4 -22.87 8.06 -26.34
C GLU A 4 -22.70 8.23 -24.81
N TYR A 5 -22.03 7.28 -24.14
CA TYR A 5 -21.67 7.42 -22.72
C TYR A 5 -20.41 8.28 -22.52
N ASP A 6 -19.57 8.46 -23.53
CA ASP A 6 -18.31 9.21 -23.44
C ASP A 6 -18.52 10.74 -23.45
N THR A 7 -19.72 11.20 -23.83
CA THR A 7 -20.09 12.63 -23.86
C THR A 7 -20.62 13.17 -22.54
N LEU A 8 -21.02 12.32 -21.59
CA LEU A 8 -21.43 12.73 -20.23
C LEU A 8 -20.27 12.78 -19.23
N HIS A 9 -19.08 12.28 -19.58
CA HIS A 9 -17.85 12.31 -18.76
C HIS A 9 -17.06 13.63 -18.89
N THR A 10 -17.73 14.73 -19.26
CA THR A 10 -17.17 16.07 -19.17
C THR A 10 -17.23 16.54 -17.72
N THR A 11 -16.20 16.16 -16.97
CA THR A 11 -15.83 16.59 -15.61
C THR A 11 -16.48 17.91 -15.17
N ILE A 12 -17.21 17.84 -14.05
CA ILE A 12 -17.55 19.01 -13.23
C ILE A 12 -16.24 19.51 -12.62
N SER A 13 -15.46 20.29 -13.39
CA SER A 13 -14.40 21.09 -12.80
C SER A 13 -15.07 22.11 -11.87
N PRO A 14 -14.74 22.14 -10.56
CA PRO A 14 -15.21 23.19 -9.66
C PRO A 14 -14.62 24.56 -10.06
N LEU A 15 -13.51 24.56 -10.82
CA LEU A 15 -12.76 25.72 -11.25
C LEU A 15 -13.12 26.11 -12.70
N LYS A 16 -14.43 26.19 -13.01
CA LYS A 16 -14.88 26.50 -14.37
C LYS A 16 -14.35 27.85 -14.83
N CYS A 17 -13.66 27.85 -15.96
CA CYS A 17 -13.39 29.08 -16.69
C CYS A 17 -14.68 29.61 -17.31
N ALA A 18 -14.99 30.89 -17.08
CA ALA A 18 -16.10 31.56 -17.77
C ALA A 18 -15.72 32.06 -19.19
N ALA A 19 -14.45 32.02 -19.57
CA ALA A 19 -13.99 32.53 -20.86
C ALA A 19 -14.24 31.53 -21.99
N ALA A 20 -15.04 31.94 -22.99
CA ALA A 20 -15.33 31.13 -24.18
C ALA A 20 -14.08 30.77 -25.02
N SER A 21 -12.99 31.52 -24.87
CA SER A 21 -11.70 31.29 -25.52
C SER A 21 -10.73 30.42 -24.70
N CYS A 22 -11.15 29.87 -23.55
CA CYS A 22 -10.29 29.07 -22.70
C CYS A 22 -9.85 27.76 -23.40
N ARG A 23 -8.54 27.61 -23.61
CA ARG A 23 -7.96 26.40 -24.21
C ARG A 23 -7.57 25.33 -23.17
N THR A 24 -7.45 25.72 -21.90
CA THR A 24 -7.00 24.84 -20.82
C THR A 24 -7.94 23.66 -20.57
N ALA A 25 -9.24 23.88 -20.44
CA ALA A 25 -10.18 22.79 -20.11
C ALA A 25 -10.29 21.70 -21.18
N PRO A 26 -10.34 22.01 -22.50
CA PRO A 26 -10.23 21.01 -23.55
C PRO A 26 -8.92 20.21 -23.52
N LEU A 27 -7.79 20.89 -23.28
CA LEU A 27 -6.47 20.24 -23.18
C LEU A 27 -6.39 19.33 -21.95
N VAL A 28 -6.83 19.76 -20.77
CA VAL A 28 -6.91 18.93 -19.56
C VAL A 28 -7.76 17.69 -19.80
N SER A 29 -8.91 17.85 -20.45
CA SER A 29 -9.79 16.72 -20.79
C SER A 29 -9.12 15.75 -21.78
N SER A 30 -8.37 16.27 -22.74
CA SER A 30 -7.61 15.47 -23.70
C SER A 30 -6.46 14.73 -23.04
N ALA A 31 -5.71 15.39 -22.15
CA ALA A 31 -4.65 14.79 -21.36
C ALA A 31 -5.19 13.60 -20.54
N ARG A 32 -6.30 13.78 -19.83
CA ARG A 32 -6.98 12.71 -19.08
C ARG A 32 -7.42 11.54 -19.97
N ARG A 33 -7.91 11.80 -21.19
CA ARG A 33 -8.25 10.73 -22.16
C ARG A 33 -7.03 9.94 -22.58
N SER A 34 -5.96 10.61 -23.03
CA SER A 34 -4.71 9.92 -23.39
C SER A 34 -4.14 9.11 -22.24
N TRP A 35 -4.22 9.65 -21.02
CA TRP A 35 -3.83 8.94 -19.81
C TRP A 35 -4.64 7.67 -19.57
N ARG A 36 -5.99 7.75 -19.66
CA ARG A 36 -6.88 6.58 -19.52
C ARG A 36 -6.60 5.48 -20.54
N ASP A 37 -6.19 5.86 -21.74
CA ASP A 37 -5.86 4.92 -22.81
C ASP A 37 -4.46 4.29 -22.65
N GLY A 38 -3.64 4.81 -21.74
CA GLY A 38 -2.26 4.36 -21.51
C GLY A 38 -1.23 5.02 -22.42
N ARG A 39 -1.54 6.15 -23.06
CA ARG A 39 -0.58 6.97 -23.82
C ARG A 39 0.01 8.04 -22.89
N LEU A 40 1.05 7.68 -22.14
CA LEU A 40 1.54 8.50 -21.02
C LEU A 40 2.25 9.78 -21.49
N ASP A 41 3.06 9.69 -22.54
CA ASP A 41 3.74 10.86 -23.13
C ASP A 41 2.73 11.87 -23.67
N ASP A 42 1.72 11.44 -24.43
CA ASP A 42 0.64 12.30 -24.91
C ASP A 42 -0.11 12.97 -23.74
N GLY A 43 -0.40 12.20 -22.68
CA GLY A 43 -1.09 12.69 -21.50
C GLY A 43 -0.30 13.80 -20.79
N ILE A 44 0.99 13.56 -20.52
CA ILE A 44 1.87 14.54 -19.87
C ILE A 44 2.08 15.75 -20.78
N GLY A 45 2.45 15.56 -22.04
CA GLY A 45 2.72 16.66 -22.97
C GLY A 45 1.48 17.56 -23.18
N THR A 46 0.29 16.97 -23.27
CA THR A 46 -0.96 17.74 -23.38
C THR A 46 -1.26 18.51 -22.09
N ALA A 47 -0.99 17.93 -20.91
CA ALA A 47 -1.18 18.61 -19.63
C ALA A 47 -0.15 19.74 -19.40
N GLU A 48 1.10 19.54 -19.83
CA GLU A 48 2.14 20.58 -19.86
C GLU A 48 1.72 21.74 -20.78
N GLN A 49 1.20 21.42 -21.97
CA GLN A 49 0.66 22.43 -22.87
C GLN A 49 -0.52 23.18 -22.23
N ALA A 50 -1.43 22.49 -21.55
CA ALA A 50 -2.55 23.12 -20.86
C ALA A 50 -2.10 24.13 -19.79
N LEU A 51 -1.01 23.81 -19.08
CA LEU A 51 -0.41 24.68 -18.07
C LEU A 51 0.35 25.85 -18.71
N HIS A 52 1.06 25.62 -19.81
CA HIS A 52 1.87 26.62 -20.52
C HIS A 52 1.01 27.65 -21.28
N ASP A 53 0.08 27.19 -22.10
CA ASP A 53 -0.77 28.06 -22.94
C ASP A 53 -1.65 28.98 -22.06
N GLY A 54 -2.00 28.49 -20.86
CA GLY A 54 -2.75 29.25 -19.88
C GLY A 54 -4.15 29.67 -20.35
N CYS A 55 -4.85 30.43 -19.51
CA CYS A 55 -6.08 31.10 -19.89
C CYS A 55 -5.83 32.62 -19.86
N ALA A 56 -6.24 33.33 -20.91
CA ALA A 56 -6.10 34.79 -21.00
C ALA A 56 -6.84 35.57 -19.90
N ALA A 57 -7.75 34.91 -19.17
CA ALA A 57 -8.58 35.52 -18.12
C ALA A 57 -7.95 35.48 -16.70
N ASP A 58 -6.68 35.09 -16.56
CA ASP A 58 -5.96 34.92 -15.27
C ASP A 58 -6.78 34.09 -14.24
N SER A 59 -7.48 33.10 -14.77
CA SER A 59 -8.54 32.33 -14.10
C SER A 59 -7.96 31.07 -13.43
N PRO A 60 -8.65 30.49 -12.42
CA PRO A 60 -8.26 29.24 -11.74
C PRO A 60 -7.99 28.01 -12.63
N CYS A 61 -8.16 28.11 -13.95
CA CYS A 61 -7.81 27.08 -14.93
C CYS A 61 -6.32 26.72 -14.89
N ARG A 62 -5.43 27.70 -14.66
CA ARG A 62 -4.00 27.43 -14.53
C ARG A 62 -3.73 26.52 -13.32
N ALA A 63 -4.43 26.75 -12.22
CA ALA A 63 -4.37 25.88 -11.04
C ALA A 63 -4.91 24.49 -11.35
N GLU A 64 -6.04 24.37 -12.05
CA GLU A 64 -6.57 23.08 -12.46
C GLU A 64 -5.57 22.28 -13.33
N ALA A 65 -4.96 22.92 -14.33
CA ALA A 65 -3.94 22.28 -15.17
C ALA A 65 -2.74 21.82 -14.34
N ALA A 66 -2.27 22.65 -13.41
CA ALA A 66 -1.17 22.30 -12.50
C ALA A 66 -1.52 21.10 -11.62
N PHE A 67 -2.72 21.07 -11.02
CA PHE A 67 -3.14 19.95 -10.18
C PHE A 67 -3.23 18.65 -10.98
N VAL A 68 -3.82 18.68 -12.18
CA VAL A 68 -3.89 17.50 -13.05
C VAL A 68 -2.50 17.03 -13.44
N LEU A 69 -1.66 17.91 -13.99
CA LEU A 69 -0.29 17.57 -14.39
C LEU A 69 0.50 16.96 -13.22
N SER A 70 0.40 17.56 -12.02
CA SER A 70 1.10 17.05 -10.83
C SER A 70 0.69 15.62 -10.48
N LEU A 71 -0.59 15.26 -10.63
CA LEU A 71 -1.07 13.92 -10.35
C LEU A 71 -0.63 12.92 -11.43
N LEU A 72 -0.64 13.31 -12.71
CA LEU A 72 -0.12 12.44 -13.78
C LEU A 72 1.37 12.13 -13.55
N LEU A 73 2.16 13.16 -13.24
CA LEU A 73 3.58 13.01 -12.91
C LEU A 73 3.80 12.13 -11.66
N ALA A 74 2.98 12.30 -10.62
CA ALA A 74 3.05 11.49 -9.40
C ALA A 74 2.72 10.01 -9.65
N GLN A 75 1.72 9.72 -10.49
CA GLN A 75 1.35 8.35 -10.84
C GLN A 75 2.52 7.59 -11.51
N VAL A 76 3.29 8.27 -12.37
CA VAL A 76 4.52 7.69 -12.94
C VAL A 76 5.78 7.87 -12.08
N ARG A 77 5.63 8.34 -10.84
CA ARG A 77 6.68 8.57 -9.83
C ARG A 77 7.74 9.61 -10.19
N ARG A 78 7.38 10.61 -11.00
CA ARG A 78 8.14 11.85 -11.19
C ARG A 78 7.75 12.88 -10.12
N THR A 79 7.89 12.51 -8.85
CA THR A 79 7.35 13.25 -7.70
C THR A 79 7.98 14.62 -7.50
N ASP A 80 9.28 14.77 -7.81
CA ASP A 80 9.98 16.05 -7.69
C ASP A 80 9.43 17.07 -8.70
N HIS A 81 9.17 16.63 -9.94
CA HIS A 81 8.55 17.46 -10.97
C HIS A 81 7.09 17.78 -10.60
N ALA A 82 6.34 16.81 -10.07
CA ALA A 82 4.98 17.02 -9.61
C ALA A 82 4.91 18.09 -8.49
N GLN A 83 5.86 18.03 -7.55
CA GLN A 83 5.99 18.99 -6.46
C GLN A 83 6.32 20.39 -6.99
N ALA A 84 7.28 20.50 -7.92
CA ALA A 84 7.64 21.78 -8.56
C ALA A 84 6.43 22.39 -9.30
N VAL A 85 5.62 21.58 -9.99
CA VAL A 85 4.38 22.06 -10.65
C VAL A 85 3.41 22.66 -9.64
N LEU A 86 3.21 22.00 -8.49
CA LEU A 86 2.32 22.52 -7.42
C LEU A 86 2.82 23.82 -6.81
N GLU A 87 4.14 23.99 -6.70
CA GLU A 87 4.76 25.23 -6.20
C GLU A 87 4.48 26.43 -7.12
N THR A 88 4.31 26.21 -8.43
CA THR A 88 3.99 27.29 -9.38
C THR A 88 2.63 27.98 -9.12
N VAL A 89 1.75 27.33 -8.35
CA VAL A 89 0.41 27.84 -8.04
C VAL A 89 0.22 28.16 -6.56
N ASP A 90 1.26 28.06 -5.74
CA ASP A 90 1.17 28.36 -4.30
C ASP A 90 0.79 29.80 -4.01
N GLU A 91 1.38 30.75 -4.73
CA GLU A 91 1.04 32.17 -4.54
C GLU A 91 -0.44 32.43 -4.82
N LEU A 92 -0.94 31.85 -5.91
CA LEU A 92 -2.34 31.96 -6.30
C LEU A 92 -3.25 31.35 -5.22
N VAL A 93 -2.95 30.15 -4.74
CA VAL A 93 -3.74 29.48 -3.69
C VAL A 93 -3.75 30.32 -2.40
N ARG A 94 -2.61 30.89 -2.00
CA ARG A 94 -2.52 31.71 -0.78
C ARG A 94 -3.30 33.02 -0.87
N THR A 95 -3.34 33.64 -2.05
CA THR A 95 -3.89 35.00 -2.23
C THR A 95 -5.34 35.01 -2.70
N CYS A 96 -5.83 33.95 -3.35
CA CYS A 96 -7.19 33.90 -3.90
C CYS A 96 -8.31 33.91 -2.86
N GLY A 97 -8.05 33.41 -1.64
CA GLY A 97 -9.06 33.26 -0.59
C GLY A 97 -10.17 32.24 -0.89
N ASP A 98 -10.04 31.44 -1.95
CA ASP A 98 -11.03 30.43 -2.35
C ASP A 98 -10.77 29.10 -1.61
N GLY A 99 -11.73 28.71 -0.77
CA GLY A 99 -11.68 27.46 0.01
C GLY A 99 -11.68 26.21 -0.87
N GLN A 100 -12.39 26.20 -2.00
CA GLN A 100 -12.39 25.04 -2.92
C GLN A 100 -11.04 24.89 -3.60
N LEU A 101 -10.41 26.00 -4.01
CA LEU A 101 -9.06 25.99 -4.57
C LEU A 101 -8.03 25.53 -3.52
N THR A 102 -8.14 26.02 -2.29
CA THR A 102 -7.29 25.60 -1.16
C THR A 102 -7.42 24.11 -0.86
N ALA A 103 -8.65 23.60 -0.78
CA ALA A 103 -8.93 22.18 -0.59
C ALA A 103 -8.34 21.33 -1.73
N THR A 104 -8.55 21.76 -2.98
CA THR A 104 -8.03 21.08 -4.17
C THR A 104 -6.50 20.98 -4.14
N ALA A 105 -5.82 22.08 -3.82
CA ALA A 105 -4.36 22.12 -3.71
C ALA A 105 -3.84 21.17 -2.62
N ALA A 106 -4.47 21.15 -1.44
CA ALA A 106 -4.11 20.25 -0.35
C ALA A 106 -4.29 18.78 -0.73
N LEU A 107 -5.39 18.44 -1.42
CA LEU A 107 -5.67 17.09 -1.88
C LEU A 107 -4.69 16.66 -2.98
N ALA A 108 -4.39 17.51 -3.97
CA ALA A 108 -3.37 17.24 -4.99
C ALA A 108 -1.99 16.97 -4.36
N ARG A 109 -1.55 17.83 -3.43
CA ARG A 109 -0.31 17.65 -2.65
C ARG A 109 -0.31 16.32 -1.91
N SER A 110 -1.42 15.94 -1.30
CA SER A 110 -1.52 14.66 -0.58
C SER A 110 -1.29 13.45 -1.50
N GLY A 111 -1.77 13.50 -2.76
CA GLY A 111 -1.52 12.48 -3.77
C GLY A 111 -0.05 12.42 -4.21
N VAL A 112 0.59 13.58 -4.42
CA VAL A 112 2.02 13.64 -4.76
C VAL A 112 2.89 13.07 -3.62
N VAL A 113 2.58 13.43 -2.38
CA VAL A 113 3.31 12.95 -1.20
C VAL A 113 3.07 11.46 -0.95
N LEU A 114 1.86 10.95 -1.23
CA LEU A 114 1.58 9.52 -1.19
C LEU A 114 2.47 8.76 -2.18
N ALA A 115 2.57 9.24 -3.43
CA ALA A 115 3.41 8.64 -4.46
C ALA A 115 4.91 8.69 -4.13
N ALA A 116 5.35 9.69 -3.36
CA ALA A 116 6.71 9.79 -2.84
C ALA A 116 7.00 8.79 -1.69
N GLY A 117 5.96 8.12 -1.16
CA GLY A 117 6.09 7.11 -0.11
C GLY A 117 6.06 7.64 1.32
N ASP A 118 5.71 8.91 1.54
CA ASP A 118 5.52 9.48 2.89
C ASP A 118 4.04 9.39 3.30
N PHE A 119 3.63 8.21 3.75
CA PHE A 119 2.24 7.93 4.15
C PHE A 119 1.76 8.82 5.30
N GLY A 120 2.66 9.21 6.21
CA GLY A 120 2.33 10.05 7.36
C GLY A 120 1.97 11.48 6.96
N LYS A 121 2.82 12.10 6.13
CA LYS A 121 2.58 13.44 5.62
C LYS A 121 1.42 13.47 4.62
N ALA A 122 1.30 12.45 3.78
CA ALA A 122 0.17 12.31 2.85
C ALA A 122 -1.17 12.29 3.59
N ALA A 123 -1.30 11.47 4.64
CA ALA A 123 -2.51 11.40 5.45
C ALA A 123 -2.86 12.74 6.13
N LYS A 124 -1.88 13.45 6.67
CA LYS A 124 -2.10 14.77 7.29
C LYS A 124 -2.62 15.79 6.28
N LEU A 125 -2.02 15.86 5.09
CA LEU A 125 -2.45 16.75 4.01
C LEU A 125 -3.86 16.39 3.50
N ALA A 126 -4.14 15.10 3.31
CA ALA A 126 -5.44 14.63 2.87
C ALA A 126 -6.55 14.97 3.90
N ALA A 127 -6.29 14.76 5.20
CA ALA A 127 -7.24 15.11 6.25
C ALA A 127 -7.52 16.63 6.30
N ALA A 128 -6.48 17.46 6.19
CA ALA A 128 -6.64 18.91 6.12
C ALA A 128 -7.44 19.34 4.88
N GLY A 129 -7.11 18.78 3.71
CA GLY A 129 -7.80 19.03 2.45
C GLY A 129 -9.26 18.61 2.46
N LEU A 130 -9.60 17.44 3.04
CA LEU A 130 -10.99 17.00 3.21
C LEU A 130 -11.77 17.89 4.17
N GLY A 131 -11.15 18.35 5.27
CA GLY A 131 -11.80 19.27 6.20
C GLY A 131 -12.10 20.62 5.56
N GLU A 132 -11.23 21.12 4.68
CA GLU A 132 -11.50 22.33 3.90
C GLU A 132 -12.57 22.06 2.81
N ALA A 133 -12.49 20.92 2.15
CA ALA A 133 -13.47 20.52 1.13
C ALA A 133 -14.90 20.46 1.70
N GLU A 134 -15.05 19.96 2.92
CA GLU A 134 -16.34 19.96 3.64
C GLU A 134 -16.84 21.38 3.91
N ARG A 135 -15.98 22.28 4.39
CA ARG A 135 -16.33 23.68 4.65
C ARG A 135 -16.70 24.45 3.38
N SER A 136 -16.02 24.18 2.28
CA SER A 136 -16.20 24.88 1.00
C SER A 136 -17.22 24.23 0.07
N GLY A 137 -17.78 23.07 0.46
CA GLY A 137 -18.71 22.28 -0.37
C GLY A 137 -18.06 21.58 -1.58
N LEU A 138 -16.74 21.37 -1.57
CA LEU A 138 -16.03 20.67 -2.64
C LEU A 138 -16.24 19.15 -2.51
N THR A 139 -16.88 18.53 -3.50
CA THR A 139 -17.10 17.07 -3.54
C THR A 139 -16.29 16.37 -4.62
N ALA A 140 -15.92 17.06 -5.70
CA ALA A 140 -15.24 16.45 -6.84
C ALA A 140 -13.90 15.81 -6.46
N TRP A 141 -13.15 16.37 -5.51
CA TRP A 141 -11.81 15.90 -5.15
C TRP A 141 -11.75 15.03 -3.89
N THR A 142 -12.87 14.88 -3.16
CA THR A 142 -12.91 14.06 -1.95
C THR A 142 -12.50 12.60 -2.17
N PRO A 143 -12.77 11.95 -3.32
CA PRO A 143 -12.31 10.58 -3.55
C PRO A 143 -10.79 10.45 -3.39
N LEU A 144 -9.99 11.39 -3.94
CA LEU A 144 -8.54 11.36 -3.78
C LEU A 144 -8.13 11.39 -2.30
N GLY A 145 -8.75 12.27 -1.51
CA GLY A 145 -8.48 12.35 -0.07
C GLY A 145 -8.80 11.05 0.66
N HIS A 146 -9.96 10.44 0.36
CA HIS A 146 -10.34 9.15 0.93
C HIS A 146 -9.38 8.03 0.51
N PHE A 147 -8.92 8.00 -0.73
CA PHE A 147 -7.92 7.04 -1.18
C PHE A 147 -6.58 7.22 -0.48
N VAL A 148 -6.07 8.45 -0.39
CA VAL A 148 -4.81 8.73 0.31
C VAL A 148 -4.89 8.28 1.76
N LEU A 149 -5.99 8.56 2.45
CA LEU A 149 -6.19 8.13 3.83
C LEU A 149 -6.33 6.61 3.97
N ALA A 150 -7.09 5.96 3.08
CA ALA A 150 -7.25 4.51 3.09
C ALA A 150 -5.91 3.81 2.83
N GLN A 151 -5.17 4.23 1.81
CA GLN A 151 -3.89 3.63 1.44
C GLN A 151 -2.84 3.87 2.53
N SER A 152 -2.72 5.09 3.05
CA SER A 152 -1.79 5.41 4.14
C SER A 152 -2.08 4.59 5.39
N ALA A 153 -3.37 4.48 5.76
CA ALA A 153 -3.80 3.65 6.87
C ALA A 153 -3.48 2.16 6.64
N MET A 154 -3.70 1.63 5.43
CA MET A 154 -3.34 0.25 5.09
C MET A 154 -1.84 0.00 5.27
N ARG A 155 -0.99 0.90 4.76
CA ARG A 155 0.47 0.76 4.87
C ARG A 155 0.97 0.84 6.31
N GLN A 156 0.40 1.74 7.10
CA GLN A 156 0.74 1.92 8.51
C GLN A 156 0.16 0.84 9.43
N GLY A 157 -0.72 -0.04 8.92
CA GLY A 157 -1.36 -1.10 9.72
C GLY A 157 -2.63 -0.68 10.47
N HIS A 158 -3.20 0.49 10.16
CA HIS A 158 -4.42 1.02 10.75
C HIS A 158 -5.68 0.49 10.03
N LEU A 159 -5.92 -0.82 10.10
CA LEU A 159 -6.95 -1.50 9.29
C LEU A 159 -8.37 -0.95 9.49
N SER A 160 -8.77 -0.58 10.72
CA SER A 160 -10.09 0.03 10.97
C SER A 160 -10.25 1.40 10.31
N THR A 161 -9.18 2.19 10.28
CA THR A 161 -9.17 3.50 9.59
C THR A 161 -9.21 3.29 8.08
N ALA A 162 -8.46 2.31 7.56
CA ALA A 162 -8.51 1.96 6.15
C ALA A 162 -9.91 1.51 5.71
N LEU A 163 -10.56 0.65 6.50
CA LEU A 163 -11.94 0.20 6.24
C LEU A 163 -12.93 1.36 6.20
N ARG A 164 -12.83 2.31 7.14
CA ARG A 164 -13.68 3.52 7.16
C ARG A 164 -13.56 4.29 5.86
N TYR A 165 -12.35 4.56 5.38
CA TYR A 165 -12.17 5.33 4.15
C TYR A 165 -12.46 4.51 2.89
N ALA A 166 -12.30 3.18 2.93
CA ALA A 166 -12.78 2.31 1.86
C ALA A 166 -14.31 2.34 1.72
N GLN A 167 -15.05 2.47 2.83
CA GLN A 167 -16.51 2.70 2.77
C GLN A 167 -16.82 4.06 2.11
N LYS A 168 -16.06 5.11 2.43
CA LYS A 168 -16.18 6.42 1.76
C LYS A 168 -15.88 6.36 0.26
N LEU A 169 -14.87 5.61 -0.16
CA LEU A 169 -14.61 5.37 -1.58
C LEU A 169 -15.75 4.64 -2.29
N LYS A 170 -16.41 3.69 -1.62
CA LYS A 170 -17.61 3.02 -2.15
C LYS A 170 -18.76 4.01 -2.31
N GLU A 171 -19.02 4.84 -1.31
CA GLU A 171 -20.01 5.93 -1.38
C GLU A 171 -19.71 6.86 -2.56
N ASP A 172 -18.48 7.33 -2.69
CA ASP A 172 -18.05 8.21 -3.78
C ASP A 172 -18.27 7.59 -5.16
N THR A 173 -17.98 6.29 -5.30
CA THR A 173 -18.23 5.52 -6.53
C THR A 173 -19.73 5.46 -6.85
N VAL A 174 -20.58 5.20 -5.84
CA VAL A 174 -22.05 5.16 -6.01
C VAL A 174 -22.58 6.52 -6.45
N PHE A 175 -22.06 7.60 -5.88
CA PHE A 175 -22.46 8.97 -6.23
C PHE A 175 -21.75 9.53 -7.46
N GLN A 176 -20.97 8.72 -8.20
CA GLN A 176 -20.24 9.14 -9.40
C GLN A 176 -19.39 10.39 -9.17
N ARG A 177 -18.73 10.47 -8.00
CA ARG A 177 -17.79 11.56 -7.70
C ARG A 177 -16.50 11.29 -8.46
N GLU A 178 -16.35 11.98 -9.58
CA GLU A 178 -15.28 11.73 -10.56
C GLU A 178 -13.96 12.41 -10.18
N MET A 179 -12.96 11.60 -9.83
CA MET A 179 -11.55 12.03 -9.76
C MET A 179 -10.61 10.82 -9.76
N LEU A 180 -10.96 9.78 -8.99
CA LEU A 180 -10.23 8.52 -8.98
C LEU A 180 -10.70 7.56 -10.06
N HIS A 181 -9.79 6.69 -10.46
CA HIS A 181 -10.11 5.54 -11.30
C HIS A 181 -10.77 4.46 -10.43
N VAL A 182 -11.86 3.85 -10.91
CA VAL A 182 -12.60 2.76 -10.22
C VAL A 182 -11.65 1.66 -9.71
N GLY A 183 -10.55 1.41 -10.44
CA GLY A 183 -9.53 0.44 -10.07
C GLY A 183 -8.82 0.72 -8.75
N GLN A 184 -8.53 1.98 -8.39
CA GLN A 184 -7.86 2.32 -7.12
C GLN A 184 -8.76 2.03 -5.91
N ALA A 185 -10.06 2.37 -6.02
CA ALA A 185 -11.03 2.06 -4.98
C ALA A 185 -11.21 0.53 -4.82
N ALA A 186 -11.33 -0.19 -5.94
CA ALA A 186 -11.43 -1.65 -5.93
C ALA A 186 -10.18 -2.30 -5.30
N TRP A 187 -8.99 -1.83 -5.67
CA TRP A 187 -7.73 -2.33 -5.12
C TRP A 187 -7.64 -2.21 -3.61
N VAL A 188 -7.97 -1.04 -3.04
CA VAL A 188 -8.01 -0.84 -1.58
C VAL A 188 -8.97 -1.83 -0.92
N VAL A 189 -10.16 -2.03 -1.49
CA VAL A 189 -11.15 -3.00 -0.98
C VAL A 189 -10.61 -4.42 -1.02
N ILE A 190 -9.91 -4.81 -2.08
CA ILE A 190 -9.29 -6.14 -2.21
C ILE A 190 -8.19 -6.32 -1.15
N GLN A 191 -7.34 -5.32 -0.93
CA GLN A 191 -6.30 -5.37 0.11
C GLN A 191 -6.89 -5.50 1.51
N ILE A 192 -8.00 -4.80 1.80
CA ILE A 192 -8.71 -4.92 3.08
C ILE A 192 -9.34 -6.30 3.23
N ALA A 193 -9.96 -6.84 2.17
CA ALA A 193 -10.53 -8.18 2.19
C ALA A 193 -9.45 -9.24 2.46
N GLU A 194 -8.28 -9.12 1.83
CA GLU A 194 -7.13 -9.98 2.09
C GLU A 194 -6.67 -9.88 3.54
N ALA A 195 -6.60 -8.66 4.07
CA ALA A 195 -6.15 -8.41 5.44
C ALA A 195 -7.14 -8.89 6.51
N GLU A 196 -8.44 -8.72 6.32
CA GLU A 196 -9.48 -9.07 7.31
C GLU A 196 -9.89 -10.55 7.23
N LYS A 197 -9.99 -11.09 6.02
CA LYS A 197 -10.62 -12.39 5.76
C LYS A 197 -9.70 -13.41 5.11
N GLY A 198 -8.51 -12.99 4.69
CA GLY A 198 -7.53 -13.83 4.02
C GLY A 198 -7.67 -13.84 2.49
N ARG A 199 -6.69 -14.46 1.85
CA ARG A 199 -6.48 -14.41 0.39
C ARG A 199 -7.62 -15.00 -0.42
N HIS A 200 -8.19 -16.12 0.01
CA HIS A 200 -9.29 -16.79 -0.70
C HIS A 200 -10.52 -15.90 -0.86
N GLU A 201 -10.80 -15.05 0.14
CA GLU A 201 -11.93 -14.10 0.11
C GLU A 201 -11.64 -12.87 -0.77
N ALA A 202 -10.36 -12.55 -1.00
CA ALA A 202 -9.95 -11.44 -1.85
C ALA A 202 -9.91 -11.83 -3.35
N VAL A 203 -9.70 -13.10 -3.67
CA VAL A 203 -9.55 -13.60 -5.05
C VAL A 203 -10.75 -13.31 -5.96
N PRO A 204 -12.02 -13.51 -5.56
CA PRO A 204 -13.16 -13.17 -6.41
C PRO A 204 -13.14 -11.69 -6.82
N LEU A 205 -12.89 -10.80 -5.86
CA LEU A 205 -12.80 -9.36 -6.11
C LEU A 205 -11.63 -8.99 -7.02
N GLY A 206 -10.47 -9.63 -6.82
CA GLY A 206 -9.31 -9.45 -7.68
C GLY A 206 -9.54 -9.97 -9.11
N THR A 207 -10.31 -11.05 -9.26
CA THR A 207 -10.65 -11.61 -10.58
C THR A 207 -11.56 -10.68 -11.36
N GLU A 208 -12.58 -10.13 -10.70
CA GLU A 208 -13.48 -9.12 -11.30
C GLU A 208 -12.72 -7.87 -11.73
N LEU A 209 -11.81 -7.36 -10.89
CA LEU A 209 -10.97 -6.21 -11.24
C LEU A 209 -10.06 -6.50 -12.44
N LEU A 210 -9.44 -7.69 -12.49
CA LEU A 210 -8.58 -8.10 -13.60
C LEU A 210 -9.35 -8.27 -14.91
N ALA A 211 -10.64 -8.61 -14.86
CA ALA A 211 -11.50 -8.71 -16.04
C ALA A 211 -11.94 -7.33 -16.59
N ALA A 212 -11.79 -6.26 -15.82
CA ALA A 212 -12.14 -4.90 -16.21
C ALA A 212 -10.93 -4.17 -16.84
N ASP A 213 -10.59 -4.51 -18.09
CA ASP A 213 -9.40 -4.05 -18.84
C ASP A 213 -9.09 -2.54 -18.70
N ALA A 214 -10.12 -1.68 -18.80
CA ALA A 214 -9.95 -0.24 -18.68
C ALA A 214 -9.57 0.19 -17.25
N ALA A 215 -10.20 -0.40 -16.24
CA ALA A 215 -9.97 -0.08 -14.83
C ALA A 215 -8.60 -0.57 -14.36
N VAL A 216 -8.21 -1.79 -14.76
CA VAL A 216 -6.92 -2.36 -14.39
C VAL A 216 -5.75 -1.68 -15.10
N ARG A 217 -5.92 -1.22 -16.35
CA ARG A 217 -4.91 -0.40 -17.03
C ARG A 217 -4.66 0.91 -16.28
N GLN A 218 -5.73 1.63 -15.94
CA GLN A 218 -5.64 2.88 -15.17
C GLN A 218 -5.02 2.65 -13.79
N LEU A 219 -5.40 1.56 -13.12
CA LEU A 219 -4.78 1.16 -11.85
C LEU A 219 -3.28 0.87 -12.00
N SER A 220 -2.86 0.17 -13.07
CA SER A 220 -1.45 -0.16 -13.30
C SER A 220 -0.59 1.08 -13.55
N ILE A 221 -1.17 2.17 -14.07
CA ILE A 221 -0.49 3.46 -14.24
C ILE A 221 -0.40 4.17 -12.89
N ALA A 222 -1.52 4.26 -12.16
CA ALA A 222 -1.60 5.02 -10.93
C ALA A 222 -0.82 4.39 -9.77
N GLU A 223 -0.87 3.05 -9.69
CA GLU A 223 -0.32 2.24 -8.62
C GLU A 223 0.57 1.14 -9.21
N PRO A 224 1.87 1.42 -9.48
CA PRO A 224 2.80 0.48 -10.11
C PRO A 224 2.93 -0.86 -9.39
N ALA A 225 2.61 -0.91 -8.10
CA ALA A 225 2.69 -2.12 -7.30
C ALA A 225 1.39 -2.94 -7.27
N ALA A 226 0.27 -2.41 -7.78
CA ALA A 226 -1.04 -3.05 -7.66
C ALA A 226 -1.15 -4.35 -8.45
N LEU A 227 -0.69 -4.35 -9.70
CA LEU A 227 -0.75 -5.53 -10.57
C LEU A 227 0.20 -6.65 -10.12
N PRO A 228 1.48 -6.38 -9.78
CA PRO A 228 2.31 -7.39 -9.15
C PRO A 228 1.70 -7.98 -7.88
N TRP A 229 1.07 -7.15 -7.04
CA TRP A 229 0.37 -7.61 -5.84
C TRP A 229 -0.82 -8.51 -6.18
N LEU A 230 -1.65 -8.16 -7.17
CA LEU A 230 -2.76 -8.98 -7.65
C LEU A 230 -2.28 -10.29 -8.26
N VAL A 231 -1.21 -10.27 -9.07
CA VAL A 231 -0.60 -11.47 -9.64
C VAL A 231 -0.14 -12.40 -8.52
N ARG A 232 0.54 -11.89 -7.50
CA ARG A 232 0.94 -12.68 -6.32
C ARG A 232 -0.26 -13.32 -5.63
N LEU A 233 -1.32 -12.53 -5.38
CA LEU A 233 -2.57 -13.03 -4.79
C LEU A 233 -3.17 -14.18 -5.62
N MET A 234 -3.22 -14.04 -6.94
CA MET A 234 -3.76 -15.06 -7.84
C MET A 234 -2.89 -16.31 -7.86
N MET A 235 -1.57 -16.15 -7.95
CA MET A 235 -0.61 -17.28 -7.97
C MET A 235 -0.66 -18.08 -6.67
N ASP A 236 -0.69 -17.41 -5.52
CA ASP A 236 -0.74 -18.07 -4.21
C ASP A 236 -2.06 -18.83 -3.96
N CYS A 237 -3.10 -18.53 -4.73
CA CYS A 237 -4.40 -19.23 -4.69
C CYS A 237 -4.62 -20.16 -5.91
N GLY A 238 -3.64 -20.32 -6.81
CA GLY A 238 -3.75 -21.21 -7.98
C GLY A 238 -4.54 -20.65 -9.19
N HIS A 239 -4.86 -19.36 -9.22
CA HIS A 239 -5.61 -18.71 -10.31
C HIS A 239 -4.71 -18.27 -11.48
N GLN A 240 -4.08 -19.25 -12.13
CA GLN A 240 -3.08 -19.04 -13.19
C GLN A 240 -3.58 -18.18 -14.36
N ARG A 241 -4.81 -18.40 -14.83
CA ARG A 241 -5.37 -17.64 -15.97
C ARG A 241 -5.55 -16.16 -15.65
N SER A 242 -6.06 -15.84 -14.46
CA SER A 242 -6.22 -14.45 -14.00
C SER A 242 -4.86 -13.78 -13.82
N ALA A 243 -3.89 -14.49 -13.23
CA ALA A 243 -2.51 -14.00 -13.10
C ALA A 243 -1.89 -13.67 -14.48
N ALA A 244 -1.96 -14.60 -15.43
CA ALA A 244 -1.46 -14.41 -16.79
C ALA A 244 -2.12 -13.22 -17.50
N HIS A 245 -3.41 -12.98 -17.25
CA HIS A 245 -4.10 -11.80 -17.79
C HIS A 245 -3.53 -10.50 -17.24
N GLY A 246 -3.32 -10.40 -15.92
CA GLY A 246 -2.70 -9.24 -15.28
C GLY A 246 -1.29 -8.96 -15.82
N VAL A 247 -0.48 -10.01 -16.03
CA VAL A 247 0.85 -9.89 -16.64
C VAL A 247 0.78 -9.30 -18.05
N ARG A 248 -0.14 -9.80 -18.90
CA ARG A 248 -0.32 -9.27 -20.27
C ARG A 248 -0.66 -7.78 -20.27
N ILE A 249 -1.51 -7.33 -19.35
CA ILE A 249 -1.89 -5.91 -19.23
C ILE A 249 -0.66 -5.04 -18.91
N CYS A 250 0.15 -5.42 -17.92
CA CYS A 250 1.36 -4.66 -17.58
C CYS A 250 2.37 -4.65 -18.73
N GLN A 251 2.57 -5.80 -19.40
CA GLN A 251 3.49 -5.89 -20.53
C GLN A 251 3.05 -5.04 -21.72
N GLN A 252 1.76 -5.00 -22.04
CA GLN A 252 1.21 -4.14 -23.08
C GLN A 252 1.42 -2.66 -22.73
N LEU A 253 1.11 -2.26 -21.50
CA LEU A 253 1.32 -0.89 -21.03
C LEU A 253 2.80 -0.51 -21.07
N ALA A 254 3.70 -1.39 -20.64
CA ALA A 254 5.14 -1.17 -20.70
C ALA A 254 5.64 -1.08 -22.15
N ALA A 255 5.19 -1.94 -23.05
CA ALA A 255 5.58 -1.88 -24.47
C ALA A 255 5.19 -0.56 -25.14
N MET A 256 4.04 0.00 -24.76
CA MET A 256 3.58 1.32 -25.23
C MET A 256 4.37 2.49 -24.62
N ASN A 257 5.07 2.28 -23.50
CA ASN A 257 5.67 3.35 -22.69
C ASN A 257 7.11 2.99 -22.26
N PRO A 258 8.05 2.83 -23.21
CA PRO A 258 9.40 2.31 -22.94
C PRO A 258 10.25 3.21 -22.01
N HIS A 259 9.95 4.51 -21.95
CA HIS A 259 10.73 5.49 -21.18
C HIS A 259 10.26 5.69 -19.73
N PHE A 260 9.21 4.98 -19.30
CA PHE A 260 8.64 5.12 -17.97
C PHE A 260 9.07 3.95 -17.07
N SER A 261 10.13 4.15 -16.27
CA SER A 261 10.69 3.11 -15.39
C SER A 261 9.67 2.50 -14.43
N SER A 262 8.69 3.27 -13.96
CA SER A 262 7.62 2.79 -13.07
C SER A 262 6.79 1.66 -13.70
N VAL A 263 6.36 1.83 -14.95
CA VAL A 263 5.58 0.78 -15.66
C VAL A 263 6.46 -0.36 -16.16
N GLN A 264 7.71 -0.09 -16.55
CA GLN A 264 8.67 -1.14 -16.92
C GLN A 264 8.95 -2.07 -15.74
N ALA A 265 9.25 -1.51 -14.57
CA ALA A 265 9.54 -2.27 -13.36
C ALA A 265 8.31 -3.07 -12.89
N ALA A 266 7.11 -2.48 -12.94
CA ALA A 266 5.86 -3.18 -12.63
C ALA A 266 5.62 -4.39 -13.54
N ALA A 267 5.87 -4.26 -14.84
CA ALA A 267 5.74 -5.37 -15.79
C ALA A 267 6.76 -6.48 -15.54
N ALA A 268 8.02 -6.12 -15.26
CA ALA A 268 9.05 -7.09 -14.86
C ALA A 268 8.69 -7.80 -13.56
N HIS A 269 8.15 -7.07 -12.57
CA HIS A 269 7.74 -7.63 -11.28
C HIS A 269 6.60 -8.64 -11.45
N ALA A 270 5.53 -8.26 -12.15
CA ALA A 270 4.39 -9.13 -12.43
C ALA A 270 4.81 -10.40 -13.20
N ALA A 271 5.64 -10.25 -14.24
CA ALA A 271 6.14 -11.38 -15.02
C ALA A 271 7.06 -12.30 -14.19
N GLY A 272 7.95 -11.72 -13.37
CA GLY A 272 8.83 -12.49 -12.48
C GLY A 272 8.07 -13.32 -11.45
N LEU A 273 6.98 -12.78 -10.91
CA LEU A 273 6.08 -13.50 -10.00
C LEU A 273 5.36 -14.67 -10.70
N HIS A 274 4.82 -14.42 -11.89
CA HIS A 274 4.08 -15.43 -12.65
C HIS A 274 4.99 -16.58 -13.12
N ASP A 275 6.17 -16.25 -13.66
CA ASP A 275 7.09 -17.22 -14.24
C ASP A 275 8.06 -17.85 -13.22
N ALA A 276 8.03 -17.39 -11.96
CA ALA A 276 9.05 -17.68 -10.96
C ALA A 276 10.48 -17.36 -11.45
N ASP A 277 10.64 -16.23 -12.14
CA ASP A 277 11.89 -15.79 -12.77
C ASP A 277 12.63 -14.79 -11.87
N LEU A 278 13.74 -15.25 -11.29
CA LEU A 278 14.59 -14.46 -10.40
C LEU A 278 15.24 -13.26 -11.10
N GLY A 279 15.60 -13.39 -12.38
CA GLY A 279 16.20 -12.31 -13.15
C GLY A 279 15.22 -11.15 -13.32
N LYS A 280 13.96 -11.45 -13.66
CA LYS A 280 12.89 -10.44 -13.77
C LYS A 280 12.58 -9.79 -12.42
N LEU A 281 12.56 -10.54 -11.32
CA LEU A 281 12.34 -9.99 -9.99
C LEU A 281 13.50 -9.08 -9.53
N ARG A 282 14.76 -9.44 -9.83
CA ARG A 282 15.93 -8.58 -9.56
C ARG A 282 15.88 -7.29 -10.39
N LEU A 283 15.58 -7.41 -11.68
CA LEU A 283 15.38 -6.25 -12.55
C LEU A 283 14.32 -5.30 -11.99
N ALA A 284 13.19 -5.83 -11.52
CA ALA A 284 12.15 -5.04 -10.87
C ALA A 284 12.64 -4.36 -9.58
N ALA A 285 13.30 -5.11 -8.70
CA ALA A 285 13.84 -4.59 -7.44
C ALA A 285 14.89 -3.47 -7.65
N GLU A 286 15.67 -3.55 -8.73
CA GLU A 286 16.66 -2.53 -9.09
C GLU A 286 16.01 -1.31 -9.75
N SER A 287 15.03 -1.54 -10.63
CA SER A 287 14.46 -0.51 -11.52
C SER A 287 13.25 0.23 -10.94
N HIS A 288 12.62 -0.28 -9.87
CA HIS A 288 11.48 0.38 -9.26
C HIS A 288 11.86 1.75 -8.67
N VAL A 289 11.21 2.79 -9.20
CA VAL A 289 11.26 4.17 -8.69
C VAL A 289 10.27 4.42 -7.55
N ASP A 290 9.24 3.57 -7.40
CA ASP A 290 8.34 3.61 -6.25
C ASP A 290 9.02 2.92 -5.04
N PRO A 291 9.19 3.62 -3.90
CA PRO A 291 9.89 3.07 -2.74
C PRO A 291 9.25 1.81 -2.14
N TRP A 292 7.93 1.74 -2.10
CA TRP A 292 7.20 0.59 -1.55
C TRP A 292 7.22 -0.60 -2.52
N ALA A 293 7.02 -0.36 -3.82
CA ALA A 293 7.10 -1.37 -4.85
C ALA A 293 8.50 -1.97 -4.93
N LYS A 294 9.54 -1.14 -4.78
CA LYS A 294 10.93 -1.59 -4.68
C LYS A 294 11.13 -2.58 -3.52
N ALA A 295 10.65 -2.23 -2.32
CA ALA A 295 10.71 -3.11 -1.15
C ALA A 295 9.92 -4.42 -1.39
N SER A 296 8.74 -4.32 -2.02
CA SER A 296 7.89 -5.46 -2.39
C SER A 296 8.54 -6.41 -3.40
N ALA A 297 9.20 -5.88 -4.45
CA ALA A 297 9.97 -6.69 -5.39
C ALA A 297 11.20 -7.33 -4.73
N THR A 298 11.91 -6.59 -3.88
CA THR A 298 13.05 -7.13 -3.11
C THR A 298 12.63 -8.27 -2.20
N GLU A 299 11.46 -8.18 -1.59
CA GLU A 299 10.89 -9.28 -0.81
C GLU A 299 10.62 -10.51 -1.67
N ASP A 300 10.04 -10.34 -2.87
CA ASP A 300 9.76 -11.49 -3.75
C ASP A 300 11.04 -12.16 -4.25
N VAL A 301 12.11 -11.39 -4.46
CA VAL A 301 13.45 -11.95 -4.71
C VAL A 301 13.86 -12.87 -3.55
N ALA A 302 13.70 -12.41 -2.30
CA ALA A 302 14.03 -13.21 -1.13
C ALA A 302 13.18 -14.49 -1.03
N VAL A 303 11.87 -14.37 -1.25
CA VAL A 303 10.93 -15.51 -1.21
C VAL A 303 11.28 -16.55 -2.27
N LEU A 304 11.67 -16.13 -3.47
CA LEU A 304 12.03 -17.05 -4.54
C LEU A 304 13.38 -17.73 -4.27
N LEU A 305 14.38 -16.99 -3.77
CA LEU A 305 15.66 -17.54 -3.35
C LEU A 305 15.52 -18.58 -2.24
N ASP A 306 14.55 -18.40 -1.35
CA ASP A 306 14.32 -19.28 -0.21
C ASP A 306 13.73 -20.64 -0.59
N ARG A 307 13.22 -20.82 -1.81
CA ARG A 307 12.59 -22.08 -2.25
C ARG A 307 13.64 -23.19 -2.40
N GLY A 308 13.94 -23.87 -1.29
CA GLY A 308 14.88 -24.99 -1.23
C GLY A 308 16.34 -24.58 -1.05
N ALA A 309 16.61 -23.41 -0.48
CA ALA A 309 17.97 -22.98 -0.19
C ALA A 309 18.53 -23.66 1.07
N ASP A 310 19.70 -24.28 0.94
CA ASP A 310 20.49 -24.76 2.08
C ASP A 310 21.17 -23.59 2.83
N ASP A 311 21.51 -22.51 2.11
CA ASP A 311 22.07 -21.28 2.66
C ASP A 311 21.04 -20.13 2.68
N ARG A 312 20.71 -19.68 3.89
CA ARG A 312 19.77 -18.59 4.16
C ARG A 312 20.39 -17.20 4.05
N SER A 313 21.70 -17.09 3.85
CA SER A 313 22.40 -15.80 3.82
C SER A 313 21.89 -14.85 2.72
N ALA A 314 21.61 -15.37 1.53
CA ALA A 314 21.11 -14.59 0.40
C ALA A 314 19.63 -14.19 0.56
N PRO A 315 18.69 -15.09 0.89
CA PRO A 315 17.32 -14.72 1.24
C PRO A 315 17.25 -13.68 2.37
N ASP A 316 17.98 -13.90 3.47
CA ASP A 316 17.90 -13.02 4.64
C ASP A 316 18.47 -11.63 4.36
N ARG A 317 19.51 -11.51 3.52
CA ARG A 317 20.01 -10.22 3.05
C ARG A 317 18.93 -9.44 2.28
N HIS A 318 18.20 -10.10 1.39
CA HIS A 318 17.12 -9.46 0.65
C HIS A 318 15.91 -9.14 1.55
N LEU A 319 15.60 -9.98 2.54
CA LEU A 319 14.58 -9.66 3.55
C LEU A 319 14.98 -8.43 4.38
N GLN A 320 16.24 -8.29 4.77
CA GLN A 320 16.73 -7.10 5.47
C GLN A 320 16.62 -5.85 4.59
N GLN A 321 16.99 -5.93 3.32
CA GLN A 321 16.82 -4.82 2.37
C GLN A 321 15.35 -4.41 2.19
N ALA A 322 14.44 -5.39 2.11
CA ALA A 322 13.00 -5.15 2.04
C ALA A 322 12.47 -4.51 3.34
N LEU A 323 12.91 -5.00 4.51
CA LEU A 323 12.59 -4.43 5.82
C LEU A 323 13.02 -2.96 5.91
N ASP A 324 14.26 -2.65 5.53
CA ASP A 324 14.76 -1.28 5.53
C ASP A 324 13.92 -0.39 4.59
N GLY A 325 13.52 -0.92 3.43
CA GLY A 325 12.63 -0.23 2.49
C GLY A 325 11.24 0.07 3.06
N TYR A 326 10.59 -0.92 3.68
CA TYR A 326 9.29 -0.73 4.32
C TYR A 326 9.37 0.22 5.52
N THR A 327 10.41 0.14 6.33
CA THR A 327 10.63 1.04 7.48
C THR A 327 10.82 2.49 7.03
N ARG A 328 11.62 2.74 5.98
CA ARG A 328 11.82 4.10 5.45
C ARG A 328 10.54 4.77 4.96
N THR A 329 9.60 4.00 4.44
CA THR A 329 8.30 4.51 3.96
C THR A 329 7.24 4.56 5.05
N GLY A 330 7.48 3.97 6.22
CA GLY A 330 6.46 3.82 7.27
C GLY A 330 5.39 2.77 6.95
N ALA A 331 5.73 1.78 6.10
CA ALA A 331 4.88 0.62 5.82
C ALA A 331 4.99 -0.44 6.94
N TRP A 332 4.57 -0.06 8.16
CA TRP A 332 4.76 -0.86 9.37
C TRP A 332 4.10 -2.25 9.34
N ARG A 333 2.99 -2.40 8.63
CA ARG A 333 2.33 -3.71 8.43
C ARG A 333 3.27 -4.69 7.71
N ASP A 334 3.93 -4.22 6.66
CA ASP A 334 4.86 -5.03 5.88
C ASP A 334 6.17 -5.27 6.64
N ALA A 335 6.72 -4.22 7.26
CA ALA A 335 7.93 -4.32 8.08
C ALA A 335 7.77 -5.38 9.20
N SER A 336 6.69 -5.30 9.98
CA SER A 336 6.42 -6.25 11.08
C SER A 336 6.34 -7.70 10.60
N ARG A 337 5.80 -7.93 9.40
CA ARG A 337 5.70 -9.26 8.78
C ARG A 337 7.07 -9.79 8.38
N ILE A 338 7.96 -8.94 7.86
CA ILE A 338 9.33 -9.32 7.49
C ILE A 338 10.19 -9.58 8.72
N GLU A 339 10.12 -8.72 9.75
CA GLU A 339 10.80 -8.95 11.02
C GLU A 339 10.42 -10.29 11.64
N SER A 340 9.12 -10.65 11.58
CA SER A 340 8.66 -11.95 12.03
C SER A 340 9.34 -13.07 11.26
N ARG A 341 9.41 -13.02 9.92
CA ARG A 341 10.12 -14.04 9.12
C ARG A 341 11.61 -14.13 9.47
N LEU A 342 12.30 -12.99 9.62
CA LEU A 342 13.72 -12.94 9.96
C LEU A 342 14.01 -13.56 11.34
N ARG A 343 13.16 -13.30 12.34
CA ARG A 343 13.30 -13.92 13.68
C ARG A 343 13.21 -15.45 13.62
N HIS A 344 12.30 -15.99 12.82
CA HIS A 344 12.15 -17.45 12.67
C HIS A 344 13.34 -18.06 11.90
N SER A 345 13.92 -17.34 10.92
CA SER A 345 15.14 -17.78 10.22
C SER A 345 16.34 -17.94 11.17
N THR A 346 16.53 -16.96 12.08
CA THR A 346 17.63 -17.02 13.07
C THR A 346 17.46 -18.10 14.14
N ALA A 347 16.23 -18.52 14.40
CA ALA A 347 15.95 -19.61 15.33
C ALA A 347 16.25 -21.00 14.73
N ASP A 348 16.15 -21.14 13.41
CA ASP A 348 16.39 -22.39 12.67
C ASP A 348 17.89 -22.69 12.40
N ALA A 349 18.81 -21.79 12.75
CA ALA A 349 20.27 -22.01 12.68
C ALA A 349 20.82 -23.02 13.72
N GLY A 350 19.95 -23.77 14.40
CA GLY A 350 20.36 -24.87 15.26
C GLY A 350 19.32 -25.98 15.29
N GLY A 351 19.45 -26.91 14.33
CA GLY A 351 18.98 -28.28 14.43
C GLY A 351 17.53 -28.51 14.01
N VAL A 352 17.40 -29.31 12.95
CA VAL A 352 16.24 -30.07 12.46
C VAL A 352 15.05 -30.18 13.45
N ILE A 353 13.84 -29.98 12.90
CA ILE A 353 12.48 -30.22 13.44
C ILE A 353 11.77 -28.98 14.04
N ARG A 354 10.80 -28.40 13.30
CA ARG A 354 9.47 -28.00 13.83
C ARG A 354 8.43 -27.49 12.81
N HIS A 355 8.29 -28.13 11.64
CA HIS A 355 7.22 -27.76 10.70
C HIS A 355 5.77 -28.14 11.14
N GLN A 356 5.55 -28.55 12.39
CA GLN A 356 4.24 -28.99 12.91
C GLN A 356 3.73 -28.30 14.19
N ARG A 357 4.41 -27.30 14.77
CA ARG A 357 3.88 -26.56 15.94
C ARG A 357 3.14 -25.26 15.60
N ARG A 358 2.40 -25.25 14.48
CA ARG A 358 1.58 -24.11 14.04
C ARG A 358 0.25 -23.95 14.80
N ARG A 359 0.12 -24.46 16.02
CA ARG A 359 -1.06 -24.27 16.89
C ARG A 359 -0.65 -24.34 18.35
N GLU A 360 -0.29 -23.21 18.96
CA GLU A 360 -0.25 -23.11 20.44
C GLU A 360 -0.20 -21.67 20.98
N ILE A 361 -0.75 -20.67 20.26
CA ILE A 361 -1.58 -19.63 20.92
C ILE A 361 -2.79 -19.36 20.00
N PRO A 362 -3.70 -20.34 19.84
CA PRO A 362 -4.92 -20.11 19.10
C PRO A 362 -5.78 -19.18 19.96
N GLU A 363 -5.94 -17.91 19.57
CA GLU A 363 -7.17 -17.12 19.80
C GLU A 363 -7.02 -15.61 19.57
N LEU A 364 -5.81 -15.03 19.55
CA LEU A 364 -5.65 -13.58 19.38
C LEU A 364 -5.65 -13.15 17.91
N THR A 365 -6.35 -12.07 17.59
CA THR A 365 -6.25 -11.37 16.29
C THR A 365 -4.99 -10.50 16.22
N ASP A 366 -4.58 -10.05 15.02
CA ASP A 366 -3.38 -9.20 14.84
C ASP A 366 -3.41 -7.93 15.72
N THR A 367 -4.57 -7.29 15.84
CA THR A 367 -4.76 -6.13 16.72
C THR A 367 -4.66 -6.50 18.19
N GLU A 368 -5.24 -7.65 18.59
CA GLU A 368 -5.14 -8.13 19.96
C GLU A 368 -3.70 -8.53 20.32
N TYR A 369 -2.96 -9.07 19.36
CA TYR A 369 -1.54 -9.36 19.50
C TYR A 369 -0.71 -8.08 19.67
N ALA A 370 -0.90 -7.07 18.82
CA ALA A 370 -0.20 -5.79 18.92
C ALA A 370 -0.47 -5.09 20.26
N VAL A 371 -1.72 -5.10 20.73
CA VAL A 371 -2.10 -4.59 22.05
C VAL A 371 -1.44 -5.40 23.17
N ALA A 372 -1.49 -6.73 23.12
CA ALA A 372 -0.89 -7.59 24.14
C ALA A 372 0.63 -7.42 24.22
N HIS A 373 1.31 -7.30 23.07
CA HIS A 373 2.75 -7.10 22.98
C HIS A 373 3.20 -5.79 23.62
N LEU A 374 2.59 -4.66 23.25
CA LEU A 374 2.92 -3.35 23.85
C LEU A 374 2.60 -3.32 25.35
N VAL A 375 1.49 -3.94 25.75
CA VAL A 375 1.11 -3.98 27.17
C VAL A 375 2.06 -4.86 27.99
N ALA A 376 2.53 -5.98 27.43
CA ALA A 376 3.53 -6.85 28.06
C ALA A 376 4.90 -6.16 28.22
N GLN A 377 5.21 -5.19 27.35
CA GLN A 377 6.40 -4.33 27.46
C GLN A 377 6.24 -3.17 28.47
N GLY A 378 5.08 -3.05 29.12
CA GLY A 378 4.85 -2.08 30.18
C GLY A 378 4.14 -0.78 29.75
N TYR A 379 3.84 -0.59 28.46
CA TYR A 379 3.15 0.62 27.97
C TYR A 379 1.74 0.76 28.56
N THR A 380 1.36 1.96 29.02
CA THR A 380 0.00 2.23 29.54
C THR A 380 -1.05 2.22 28.44
N ASN A 381 -2.34 2.18 28.77
CA ASN A 381 -3.39 2.22 27.75
C ASN A 381 -3.32 3.49 26.88
N ASP A 382 -2.94 4.64 27.45
CA ASP A 382 -2.78 5.91 26.72
C ASP A 382 -1.56 5.87 25.79
N GLN A 383 -0.47 5.26 26.24
CA GLN A 383 0.73 5.09 25.40
C GLN A 383 0.47 4.08 24.29
N THR A 384 -0.10 2.92 24.61
CA THR A 384 -0.51 1.91 23.62
C THR A 384 -1.52 2.49 22.64
N ALA A 385 -2.46 3.31 23.11
CA ALA A 385 -3.38 4.07 22.28
C ALA A 385 -2.64 5.03 21.34
N GLY A 386 -1.64 5.76 21.83
CA GLY A 386 -0.77 6.61 21.00
C GLY A 386 0.02 5.84 19.94
N HIS A 387 0.59 4.68 20.32
CA HIS A 387 1.36 3.83 19.40
C HIS A 387 0.50 3.16 18.33
N LEU A 388 -0.77 2.86 18.64
CA LEU A 388 -1.71 2.20 17.73
C LEU A 388 -2.72 3.18 17.10
N PHE A 389 -2.63 4.47 17.43
CA PHE A 389 -3.59 5.52 17.05
C PHE A 389 -5.05 5.14 17.34
N LEU A 390 -5.28 4.46 18.46
CA LEU A 390 -6.59 4.06 18.97
C LEU A 390 -6.96 4.91 20.18
N SER A 391 -8.23 4.88 20.61
CA SER A 391 -8.58 5.49 21.90
C SER A 391 -8.13 4.59 23.06
N PRO A 392 -7.79 5.15 24.23
CA PRO A 392 -7.52 4.35 25.44
C PRO A 392 -8.67 3.41 25.81
N HIS A 393 -9.92 3.81 25.51
CA HIS A 393 -11.11 2.97 25.66
C HIS A 393 -11.10 1.75 24.73
N THR A 394 -10.64 1.91 23.49
CA THR A 394 -10.49 0.82 22.53
C THR A 394 -9.41 -0.16 23.00
N ILE A 395 -8.30 0.34 23.55
CA ILE A 395 -7.26 -0.49 24.17
C ILE A 395 -7.82 -1.29 25.34
N ALA A 396 -8.58 -0.66 26.25
CA ALA A 396 -9.23 -1.32 27.37
C ALA A 396 -10.26 -2.39 26.94
N PHE A 397 -10.90 -2.20 25.78
CA PHE A 397 -11.80 -3.18 25.20
C PHE A 397 -11.04 -4.40 24.66
N HIS A 398 -9.95 -4.19 23.91
CA HIS A 398 -9.11 -5.29 23.42
C HIS A 398 -8.46 -6.06 24.58
N LEU A 399 -8.00 -5.37 25.63
CA LEU A 399 -7.44 -6.02 26.82
C LEU A 399 -8.42 -6.96 27.52
N ARG A 400 -9.70 -6.59 27.62
CA ARG A 400 -10.73 -7.50 28.17
C ARG A 400 -10.90 -8.77 27.34
N LYS A 401 -10.82 -8.66 26.01
CA LYS A 401 -10.88 -9.84 25.12
C LYS A 401 -9.63 -10.70 25.26
N ILE A 402 -8.45 -10.07 25.29
CA ILE A 402 -7.15 -10.74 25.46
C ILE A 402 -7.11 -11.50 26.79
N PHE A 403 -7.52 -10.86 27.89
CA PHE A 403 -7.58 -11.47 29.22
C PHE A 403 -8.46 -12.72 29.24
N ARG A 404 -9.64 -12.65 28.64
CA ARG A 404 -10.55 -13.79 28.53
C ARG A 404 -9.95 -14.93 27.69
N LYS A 405 -9.34 -14.61 26.55
CA LYS A 405 -8.76 -15.59 25.61
C LYS A 405 -7.51 -16.26 26.19
N LEU A 406 -6.71 -15.53 26.95
CA LEU A 406 -5.46 -16.05 27.55
C LEU A 406 -5.65 -16.57 28.98
N GLY A 407 -6.85 -16.49 29.54
CA GLY A 407 -7.13 -16.93 30.92
C GLY A 407 -6.38 -16.14 32.00
N VAL A 408 -6.00 -14.89 31.72
CA VAL A 408 -5.26 -14.01 32.66
C VAL A 408 -6.19 -12.93 33.21
N ALA A 409 -6.01 -12.55 34.48
CA ALA A 409 -6.89 -11.61 35.17
C ALA A 409 -6.30 -10.18 35.29
N SER A 410 -5.04 -9.98 34.92
CA SER A 410 -4.37 -8.67 35.08
C SER A 410 -3.29 -8.42 34.03
N ARG A 411 -2.92 -7.15 33.86
CA ARG A 411 -1.78 -6.74 33.01
C ARG A 411 -0.46 -7.40 33.44
N VAL A 412 -0.24 -7.57 34.74
CA VAL A 412 0.98 -8.20 35.27
C VAL A 412 0.99 -9.68 34.90
N GLN A 413 -0.16 -10.37 35.03
CA GLN A 413 -0.29 -11.76 34.59
C GLN A 413 -0.20 -11.89 33.07
N LEU A 414 -0.73 -10.93 32.30
CA LEU A 414 -0.51 -10.87 30.86
C LEU A 414 0.97 -10.75 30.53
N ALA A 415 1.70 -9.81 31.15
CA ALA A 415 3.14 -9.63 30.93
C ALA A 415 3.95 -10.87 31.33
N SER A 416 3.61 -11.51 32.46
CA SER A 416 4.22 -12.76 32.90
C SER A 416 3.95 -13.90 31.91
N ALA A 417 2.70 -14.11 31.51
CA ALA A 417 2.34 -15.14 30.55
C ALA A 417 2.99 -14.90 29.18
N TRP A 418 3.10 -13.63 28.77
CA TRP A 418 3.75 -13.23 27.52
C TRP A 418 5.26 -13.45 27.55
N ASN A 419 5.90 -13.18 28.70
CA ASN A 419 7.32 -13.49 28.91
C ASN A 419 7.56 -14.99 29.06
N ASP A 420 6.67 -15.74 29.70
CA ASP A 420 6.74 -17.20 29.78
C ASP A 420 6.57 -17.85 28.41
N LEU A 421 5.74 -17.27 27.53
CA LEU A 421 5.66 -17.67 26.12
C LEU A 421 6.97 -17.40 25.37
N ALA A 422 7.69 -16.33 25.70
CA ALA A 422 9.02 -16.03 25.16
C ALA A 422 10.15 -16.90 25.79
N VAL A 423 10.03 -17.25 27.07
CA VAL A 423 10.98 -18.08 27.83
C VAL A 423 10.82 -19.56 27.50
N ARG A 424 9.59 -20.07 27.31
CA ARG A 424 9.35 -21.44 26.82
C ARG A 424 9.83 -21.65 25.38
N GLN A 425 9.99 -20.57 24.60
CA GLN A 425 10.60 -20.60 23.28
C GLN A 425 12.14 -20.59 23.33
N THR A 426 12.75 -20.16 24.44
CA THR A 426 14.22 -20.09 24.62
C THR A 426 14.77 -21.20 25.53
N GLY A 427 13.99 -21.75 26.46
CA GLY A 427 14.40 -22.71 27.49
C GLY A 427 14.37 -24.21 27.11
N THR A 428 14.25 -24.59 25.83
CA THR A 428 14.40 -26.00 25.40
C THR A 428 15.82 -26.35 24.93
N ARG A 429 16.83 -25.55 25.29
CA ARG A 429 18.26 -25.83 25.08
C ARG A 429 18.98 -25.83 26.42
N GLU A 430 18.86 -26.90 27.21
CA GLU A 430 19.83 -27.34 28.23
C GLU A 430 19.20 -28.44 29.12
N HIS A 431 19.39 -29.71 28.75
CA HIS A 431 19.57 -30.83 29.70
C HIS A 431 19.72 -32.16 28.94
N THR A 432 20.93 -32.43 28.41
CA THR A 432 21.40 -33.81 28.27
C THR A 432 22.93 -33.90 28.34
N THR A 433 23.51 -33.75 29.53
CA THR A 433 24.79 -34.41 29.86
C THR A 433 24.76 -34.86 31.30
N GLY A 434 24.97 -36.16 31.51
CA GLY A 434 25.22 -36.75 32.81
C GLY A 434 24.18 -37.78 33.25
N SER A 435 24.25 -38.99 32.69
CA SER A 435 23.87 -40.16 33.48
C SER A 435 24.95 -41.23 33.37
N VAL A 436 25.46 -41.54 34.56
CA VAL A 436 26.51 -42.48 34.92
C VAL A 436 26.08 -43.90 34.54
N VAL A 437 26.93 -44.62 33.79
CA VAL A 437 26.85 -46.09 33.69
C VAL A 437 27.94 -46.67 34.56
N THR A 438 27.54 -47.16 35.73
CA THR A 438 28.31 -48.08 36.56
C THR A 438 28.34 -49.46 35.92
N GLY A 439 29.52 -49.96 35.57
CA GLY A 439 29.75 -51.35 35.16
C GLY A 439 31.09 -51.86 35.67
N ARG A 440 31.05 -52.74 36.69
CA ARG A 440 32.19 -53.37 37.38
C ARG A 440 33.18 -54.10 36.43
N PRO A 441 34.49 -54.15 36.74
CA PRO A 441 35.37 -55.18 36.22
C PRO A 441 35.36 -56.43 37.12
N ARG A 442 35.38 -57.61 36.49
CA ARG A 442 35.58 -58.91 37.15
C ARG A 442 37.06 -59.05 37.55
N LEU A 443 37.29 -59.51 38.78
CA LEU A 443 38.56 -60.09 39.23
C LEU A 443 38.50 -61.60 39.05
N SER A 444 39.53 -62.18 38.43
CA SER A 444 40.15 -63.44 38.88
C SER A 444 41.41 -63.71 38.05
N SER A 445 42.54 -63.62 38.76
CA SER A 445 43.74 -64.50 38.73
C SER A 445 44.24 -65.05 37.40
#